data_AF-A0A662EY35-F1
#
_entry.id   AF-A0A662EY35-F1
#
_cell.length_a   1.000
_cell.length_b   1.000
_cell.length_c   1.000
_cell.angle_alpha   90.00
_cell.angle_beta   90.00
_cell.angle_gamma   90.00
#
_symmetry.space_group_name_H-M   'P 1'
#
loop_
_entity.id
_entity.type
_entity.pdbx_description
1 polymer ?
#
loop_
_entity_poly.entity_id
_entity_poly.type
_entity_poly.pdbx_seq_one_letter_code
_entity_poly.pdbx_strand_id
1 'polypeptide(L)'
;MRWYIVWFFALGLVLGGAAALAAEIHLPGDTELHGDVLIAERFYKTEVVHGKQVQVPLPYRVWPGKNGMRDSDYFDVRIEAHPGDVIMLAAGTHKFDVWIYTPGITITTDPATAGMADIWGTVEIDADNVTLDGIAVTGPRKTERGLSSGHGIEINREYVNKITIRNCLVKENEWMGIHVIGVRGEIEELRVEDSEIVDNGSFGIECQTVKNLVVAGCTITGNLEGVHIGSYVDNVVLENNTITGNRKVDVYRKQD
;
A
#
# COMPACT_ATOMS: atom_id res chain seq x y z
N MET A 1 -17.43 21.09 17.50
CA MET A 1 -16.20 21.18 18.30
C MET A 1 -15.57 19.80 18.27
N ARG A 2 -14.69 19.56 17.30
CA ARG A 2 -14.03 18.25 17.10
C ARG A 2 -12.72 18.28 17.88
N TRP A 3 -12.57 17.36 18.81
CA TRP A 3 -11.32 17.12 19.52
C TRP A 3 -10.43 16.33 18.57
N TYR A 4 -9.43 16.98 17.97
CA TYR A 4 -8.37 16.29 17.26
C TYR A 4 -7.34 15.89 18.31
N ILE A 5 -7.28 14.60 18.65
CA ILE A 5 -6.14 14.08 19.38
C ILE A 5 -5.02 13.96 18.34
N VAL A 6 -4.13 14.94 18.32
CA VAL A 6 -2.88 14.87 17.56
C VAL A 6 -1.96 13.95 18.35
N TRP A 7 -1.87 12.69 17.96
CA TRP A 7 -0.80 11.82 18.44
C TRP A 7 0.48 12.20 17.71
N PHE A 8 1.32 13.02 18.34
CA PHE A 8 2.74 13.07 17.99
C PHE A 8 3.37 11.81 18.55
N PHE A 9 3.54 10.78 17.73
CA PHE A 9 4.59 9.79 18.01
C PHE A 9 5.93 10.47 17.69
N ALA A 10 6.46 11.23 18.65
CA ALA A 10 7.89 11.49 18.71
C ALA A 10 8.54 10.19 19.21
N LEU A 11 8.73 9.22 18.32
CA LEU A 11 9.54 8.05 18.63
C LEU A 11 10.97 8.54 18.85
N GLY A 12 11.57 8.17 19.98
CA GLY A 12 12.79 8.76 20.50
C GLY A 12 13.94 8.75 19.50
N LEU A 13 14.32 9.93 19.02
CA LEU A 13 15.54 10.14 18.25
C LEU A 13 16.74 9.96 19.18
N VAL A 14 17.47 8.84 19.06
CA VAL A 14 18.84 8.77 19.55
C VAL A 14 19.69 9.60 18.59
N LEU A 15 19.89 10.88 18.93
CA LEU A 15 20.75 11.80 18.17
C LEU A 15 22.23 11.38 18.28
N GLY A 16 22.69 10.60 17.31
CA GLY A 16 24.09 10.47 16.92
C GLY A 16 24.19 10.74 15.42
N GLY A 17 25.04 11.69 15.01
CA GLY A 17 25.09 12.15 13.62
C GLY A 17 25.57 11.12 12.59
N ALA A 18 25.23 11.41 11.32
CA ALA A 18 25.68 10.83 10.06
C ALA A 18 25.07 9.47 9.62
N ALA A 19 24.53 9.48 8.40
CA ALA A 19 23.68 8.48 7.73
C ALA A 19 22.35 8.24 8.44
N ALA A 20 21.23 8.53 7.76
CA ALA A 20 19.94 8.02 8.19
C ALA A 20 20.02 6.49 8.11
N LEU A 21 20.28 5.85 9.26
CA LEU A 21 20.21 4.41 9.38
C LEU A 21 18.73 4.03 9.28
N ALA A 22 18.43 3.01 8.47
CA ALA A 22 17.11 2.39 8.42
C ALA A 22 16.59 2.16 9.84
N ALA A 23 15.42 2.70 10.15
CA ALA A 23 14.79 2.58 11.46
C ALA A 23 13.70 1.51 11.46
N GLU A 24 13.53 0.82 12.59
CA GLU A 24 12.36 -0.01 12.85
C GLU A 24 11.30 0.84 13.58
N ILE A 25 10.13 1.01 12.96
CA ILE A 25 9.00 1.78 13.48
C ILE A 25 7.94 0.77 13.92
N HIS A 26 7.91 0.48 15.22
CA HIS A 26 6.93 -0.45 15.80
C HIS A 26 5.62 0.28 16.11
N LEU A 27 4.52 -0.18 15.51
CA LEU A 27 3.16 0.28 15.78
C LEU A 27 2.45 -0.78 16.63
N PRO A 28 2.28 -0.53 17.95
CA PRO A 28 1.78 -1.56 18.86
C PRO A 28 0.27 -1.80 18.64
N GLY A 29 -0.18 -3.01 18.95
CA GLY A 29 -1.53 -3.48 18.60
C GLY A 29 -2.66 -2.85 19.39
N ASP A 30 -2.35 -2.11 20.46
CA ASP A 30 -3.28 -1.28 21.21
C ASP A 30 -3.40 0.15 20.66
N THR A 31 -2.55 0.53 19.69
CA THR A 31 -2.69 1.79 18.96
C THR A 31 -3.81 1.66 17.96
N GLU A 32 -4.93 2.31 18.24
CA GLU A 32 -6.08 2.36 17.34
C GLU A 32 -5.79 3.28 16.14
N LEU A 33 -5.06 2.75 15.16
CA LEU A 33 -4.95 3.33 13.82
C LEU A 33 -6.32 3.22 13.14
N HIS A 34 -6.92 4.37 12.82
CA HIS A 34 -8.22 4.44 12.19
C HIS A 34 -8.25 5.48 11.09
N GLY A 35 -9.17 5.30 10.13
CA GLY A 35 -9.38 6.25 9.05
C GLY A 35 -8.27 6.22 8.00
N ASP A 36 -7.80 7.39 7.59
CA ASP A 36 -6.81 7.55 6.53
C ASP A 36 -5.40 7.77 7.12
N VAL A 37 -4.43 6.92 6.76
CA VAL A 37 -3.04 6.98 7.23
C VAL A 37 -2.14 7.45 6.10
N LEU A 38 -1.32 8.48 6.33
CA LEU A 38 -0.27 8.92 5.40
C LEU A 38 1.12 8.55 5.93
N ILE A 39 1.90 7.81 5.14
CA ILE A 39 3.32 7.57 5.37
C ILE A 39 4.13 8.44 4.39
N ALA A 40 4.91 9.38 4.93
CA ALA A 40 5.74 10.29 4.13
C ALA A 40 6.96 10.78 4.91
N GLU A 41 8.01 11.24 4.22
CA GLU A 41 9.23 11.79 4.86
C GLU A 41 9.01 13.09 5.63
N ARG A 42 7.88 13.77 5.39
CA ARG A 42 7.54 15.07 6.00
C ARG A 42 6.08 15.41 5.77
N PHE A 43 5.47 16.20 6.64
CA PHE A 43 4.04 16.60 6.49
C PHE A 43 3.83 18.09 6.25
N TYR A 44 4.80 18.91 6.62
CA TYR A 44 4.70 20.36 6.57
C TYR A 44 5.98 20.96 5.98
N LYS A 45 5.86 22.18 5.47
CA LYS A 45 6.99 23.05 5.12
C LYS A 45 6.90 24.36 5.87
N THR A 46 8.06 24.94 6.17
CA THR A 46 8.14 26.30 6.70
C THR A 46 8.07 27.30 5.55
N GLU A 47 7.12 28.24 5.62
CA GLU A 47 7.04 29.41 4.74
C GLU A 47 7.16 30.70 5.55
N VAL A 48 7.52 31.82 4.90
CA VAL A 48 7.55 33.14 5.53
C VAL A 48 6.38 33.97 5.02
N VAL A 49 5.41 34.23 5.89
CA VAL A 49 4.23 35.06 5.58
C VAL A 49 4.29 36.31 6.45
N HIS A 50 4.36 37.48 5.80
CA HIS A 50 4.50 38.79 6.47
C HIS A 50 5.66 38.84 7.49
N GLY A 51 6.81 38.25 7.13
CA GLY A 51 8.01 38.25 7.98
C GLY A 51 7.96 37.26 9.15
N LYS A 52 6.93 36.42 9.25
CA LYS A 52 6.81 35.37 10.27
C LYS A 52 6.90 33.98 9.63
N GLN A 53 7.62 33.07 10.28
CA GLN A 53 7.65 31.67 9.88
C GLN A 53 6.33 31.00 10.24
N VAL A 54 5.73 30.29 9.28
CA VAL A 54 4.48 29.53 9.43
C VAL A 54 4.67 28.13 8.85
N GLN A 55 4.05 27.14 9.48
CA GLN A 55 3.98 25.78 8.94
C GLN A 55 2.80 25.66 8.00
N VAL A 56 3.04 25.15 6.80
CA VAL A 56 2.03 24.94 5.76
C VAL A 56 2.02 23.45 5.40
N PRO A 57 0.85 22.78 5.36
CA PRO A 57 0.78 21.36 5.05
C PRO A 57 1.25 21.09 3.61
N LEU A 58 1.87 19.93 3.42
CA LEU A 58 2.31 19.47 2.11
C LEU A 58 1.16 18.78 1.37
N PRO A 59 1.01 19.03 0.06
CA PRO A 59 -0.01 18.38 -0.74
C PRO A 59 0.46 17.01 -1.28
N TYR A 60 -0.43 16.03 -1.26
CA TYR A 60 -0.26 14.64 -1.71
C TYR A 60 -1.36 14.27 -2.73
N ARG A 61 -1.04 13.45 -3.73
CA ARG A 61 -1.99 13.03 -4.77
C ARG A 61 -2.75 11.77 -4.36
N VAL A 62 -4.00 11.89 -3.95
CA VAL A 62 -4.76 10.71 -3.48
C VAL A 62 -5.87 10.29 -4.43
N TRP A 63 -6.23 9.02 -4.36
CA TRP A 63 -7.51 8.47 -4.81
C TRP A 63 -8.48 8.34 -3.61
N PRO A 64 -9.83 8.30 -3.77
CA PRO A 64 -10.63 8.52 -4.99
C PRO A 64 -10.90 9.99 -5.32
N GLY A 65 -10.70 10.34 -6.58
CA GLY A 65 -11.00 11.67 -7.12
C GLY A 65 -10.41 11.87 -8.52
N LYS A 66 -10.90 12.88 -9.26
CA LYS A 66 -10.31 13.27 -10.55
C LYS A 66 -8.90 13.85 -10.32
N ASN A 67 -7.89 13.01 -10.11
CA ASN A 67 -6.48 13.38 -9.98
C ASN A 67 -6.24 14.58 -9.01
N GLY A 68 -6.82 14.54 -7.81
CA GLY A 68 -6.82 15.65 -6.86
C GLY A 68 -5.64 15.62 -5.88
N MET A 69 -5.23 16.80 -5.40
CA MET A 69 -4.31 16.92 -4.27
C MET A 69 -5.10 17.02 -2.95
N ARG A 70 -4.56 16.43 -1.88
CA ARG A 70 -4.98 16.62 -0.49
C ARG A 70 -3.80 17.12 0.32
N ASP A 71 -4.04 18.11 1.16
CA ASP A 71 -3.05 18.53 2.14
C ASP A 71 -2.84 17.45 3.19
N SER A 72 -1.66 17.37 3.80
CA SER A 72 -1.35 16.37 4.84
C SER A 72 -2.31 16.39 6.04
N ASP A 73 -3.04 17.48 6.28
CA ASP A 73 -4.09 17.58 7.32
C ASP A 73 -5.41 16.87 6.97
N TYR A 74 -5.53 16.37 5.74
CA TYR A 74 -6.64 15.53 5.32
C TYR A 74 -6.66 14.16 6.02
N PHE A 75 -5.47 13.62 6.32
CA PHE A 75 -5.31 12.28 6.87
C PHE A 75 -5.51 12.25 8.39
N ASP A 76 -6.16 11.20 8.88
CA ASP A 76 -6.43 11.00 10.30
C ASP A 76 -5.12 10.69 11.07
N VAL A 77 -4.22 9.93 10.44
CA VAL A 77 -2.91 9.57 11.01
C VAL A 77 -1.78 9.87 10.02
N ARG A 78 -0.62 10.26 10.56
CA ARG A 78 0.58 10.56 9.80
C ARG A 78 1.79 9.90 10.44
N ILE A 79 2.54 9.14 9.65
CA ILE A 79 3.73 8.39 10.09
C ILE A 79 4.93 8.88 9.31
N GLU A 80 5.85 9.57 9.99
CA GLU A 80 7.10 9.98 9.37
C GLU A 80 7.99 8.76 9.17
N ALA A 81 8.38 8.49 7.92
CA ALA A 81 9.27 7.40 7.57
C ALA A 81 10.24 7.86 6.49
N HIS A 82 11.46 7.36 6.53
CA HIS A 82 12.53 7.63 5.59
C HIS A 82 12.90 6.38 4.77
N PRO A 83 13.58 6.56 3.62
CA PRO A 83 13.99 5.42 2.82
C PRO A 83 14.84 4.42 3.59
N GLY A 84 14.46 3.14 3.51
CA GLY A 84 15.06 2.04 4.25
C GLY A 84 14.32 1.67 5.53
N ASP A 85 13.41 2.50 6.03
CA ASP A 85 12.68 2.20 7.27
C ASP A 85 11.76 0.99 7.13
N VAL A 86 11.59 0.27 8.24
CA VAL A 86 10.70 -0.89 8.36
C VAL A 86 9.60 -0.53 9.34
N ILE A 87 8.36 -0.46 8.86
CA ILE A 87 7.16 -0.24 9.66
C ILE A 87 6.63 -1.61 10.08
N MET A 88 6.67 -1.89 11.37
CA MET A 88 6.22 -3.15 11.95
C MET A 88 4.86 -2.97 12.62
N LEU A 89 3.85 -3.67 12.12
CA LEU A 89 2.50 -3.68 12.67
C LEU A 89 2.35 -4.86 13.62
N ALA A 90 1.89 -4.64 14.84
CA ALA A 90 1.47 -5.75 15.70
C ALA A 90 0.38 -6.60 15.01
N ALA A 91 0.41 -7.91 15.23
CA ALA A 91 -0.60 -8.84 14.72
C ALA A 91 -2.01 -8.45 15.19
N GLY A 92 -3.01 -8.73 14.35
CA GLY A 92 -4.40 -8.33 14.56
C GLY A 92 -4.91 -7.39 13.47
N THR A 93 -6.21 -7.12 13.50
CA THR A 93 -6.91 -6.33 12.49
C THR A 93 -6.88 -4.85 12.81
N HIS A 94 -6.37 -4.04 11.88
CA HIS A 94 -6.27 -2.59 11.95
C HIS A 94 -7.16 -1.94 10.90
N LYS A 95 -8.08 -1.05 11.32
CA LYS A 95 -9.13 -0.54 10.44
C LYS A 95 -8.78 0.82 9.83
N PHE A 96 -7.86 0.82 8.87
CA PHE A 96 -7.44 2.02 8.17
C PHE A 96 -7.17 1.78 6.69
N ASP A 97 -7.17 2.85 5.93
CA ASP A 97 -6.59 2.92 4.58
C ASP A 97 -5.23 3.62 4.69
N VAL A 98 -4.24 3.23 3.89
CA VAL A 98 -2.87 3.76 4.00
C VAL A 98 -2.32 4.21 2.66
N TRP A 99 -1.70 5.40 2.65
CA TRP A 99 -1.00 5.98 1.51
C TRP A 99 0.50 6.03 1.77
N ILE A 100 1.29 5.44 0.88
CA ILE A 100 2.74 5.32 1.03
C ILE A 100 3.46 6.20 0.02
N TYR A 101 4.11 7.26 0.50
CA TYR A 101 4.88 8.21 -0.30
C TYR A 101 6.39 8.12 -0.10
N THR A 102 6.85 7.49 0.97
CA THR A 102 8.27 7.29 1.23
C THR A 102 8.79 6.10 0.41
N PRO A 103 9.79 6.27 -0.46
CA PRO A 103 10.37 5.18 -1.22
C PRO A 103 11.24 4.28 -0.33
N GLY A 104 11.39 3.01 -0.70
CA GLY A 104 12.34 2.11 -0.04
C GLY A 104 11.93 1.63 1.33
N ILE A 105 10.68 1.81 1.75
CA ILE A 105 10.19 1.31 3.04
C ILE A 105 9.71 -0.14 2.93
N THR A 106 9.70 -0.83 4.07
CA THR A 106 9.01 -2.11 4.24
C THR A 106 7.85 -1.97 5.22
N ILE A 107 6.71 -2.60 4.95
CA ILE A 107 5.65 -2.80 5.94
C ILE A 107 5.55 -4.31 6.22
N THR A 108 5.62 -4.68 7.50
CA THR A 108 5.60 -6.09 7.94
C THR A 108 4.80 -6.28 9.23
N THR A 109 4.43 -7.53 9.53
CA THR A 109 4.02 -7.89 10.88
C THR A 109 5.21 -7.84 11.84
N ASP A 110 5.00 -7.31 13.04
CA ASP A 110 5.97 -7.30 14.12
C ASP A 110 6.23 -8.74 14.60
N PRO A 111 7.46 -9.27 14.49
CA PRO A 111 7.80 -10.63 14.87
C PRO A 111 7.66 -10.90 16.38
N ALA A 112 7.54 -9.86 17.20
CA ALA A 112 7.24 -9.99 18.63
C ALA A 112 5.78 -10.39 18.91
N THR A 113 4.92 -10.36 17.89
CA THR A 113 3.49 -10.68 18.01
C THR A 113 3.15 -11.98 17.28
N ALA A 114 2.19 -12.74 17.82
CA ALA A 114 1.76 -14.00 17.24
C ALA A 114 0.60 -13.76 16.25
N GLY A 115 0.79 -14.21 15.01
CA GLY A 115 -0.20 -14.09 13.94
C GLY A 115 0.27 -13.15 12.84
N MET A 116 -0.68 -12.60 12.08
CA MET A 116 -0.44 -11.68 10.99
C MET A 116 -1.14 -10.35 11.29
N ALA A 117 -0.47 -9.24 10.99
CA ALA A 117 -1.09 -7.93 10.97
C ALA A 117 -1.98 -7.81 9.74
N ASP A 118 -3.22 -7.38 9.95
CA ASP A 118 -4.25 -7.27 8.92
C ASP A 118 -4.65 -5.81 8.76
N ILE A 119 -4.31 -5.21 7.62
CA ILE A 119 -4.81 -3.90 7.24
C ILE A 119 -6.20 -4.11 6.64
N TRP A 120 -7.22 -3.76 7.43
CA TRP A 120 -8.61 -3.82 7.01
C TRP A 120 -9.00 -2.52 6.28
N GLY A 121 -8.66 -2.47 5.00
CA GLY A 121 -8.79 -1.33 4.10
C GLY A 121 -7.86 -1.46 2.89
N THR A 122 -7.59 -0.34 2.22
CA THR A 122 -6.73 -0.28 1.04
C THR A 122 -5.30 0.14 1.41
N VAL A 123 -4.31 -0.50 0.80
CA VAL A 123 -2.91 -0.06 0.79
C VAL A 123 -2.60 0.59 -0.56
N GLU A 124 -2.49 1.92 -0.58
CA GLU A 124 -2.10 2.71 -1.76
C GLU A 124 -0.59 2.96 -1.76
N ILE A 125 0.09 2.49 -2.80
CA ILE A 125 1.54 2.64 -2.98
C ILE A 125 1.82 3.71 -4.05
N ASP A 126 2.42 4.81 -3.60
CA ASP A 126 2.81 5.98 -4.40
C ASP A 126 4.32 6.24 -4.31
N ALA A 127 5.13 5.20 -4.15
CA ALA A 127 6.57 5.31 -3.98
C ALA A 127 7.38 4.16 -4.60
N ASP A 128 8.66 4.42 -4.86
CA ASP A 128 9.59 3.43 -5.43
C ASP A 128 10.11 2.46 -4.38
N ASN A 129 10.38 1.21 -4.77
CA ASN A 129 11.08 0.21 -3.95
C ASN A 129 10.36 -0.14 -2.64
N VAL A 130 9.03 -0.07 -2.62
CA VAL A 130 8.22 -0.45 -1.45
C VAL A 130 8.11 -1.98 -1.37
N THR A 131 8.25 -2.50 -0.16
CA THR A 131 8.02 -3.92 0.15
C THR A 131 6.87 -4.08 1.13
N LEU A 132 5.90 -4.93 0.79
CA LEU A 132 4.93 -5.47 1.73
C LEU A 132 5.33 -6.92 2.02
N ASP A 133 5.54 -7.26 3.29
CA ASP A 133 6.06 -8.56 3.69
C ASP A 133 5.28 -9.13 4.88
N GLY A 134 4.61 -10.26 4.71
CA GLY A 134 4.02 -10.95 5.85
C GLY A 134 2.83 -10.20 6.48
N ILE A 135 2.07 -9.45 5.69
CA ILE A 135 0.83 -8.76 6.14
C ILE A 135 -0.40 -9.29 5.40
N ALA A 136 -1.56 -9.14 6.03
CA ALA A 136 -2.84 -9.30 5.39
C ALA A 136 -3.40 -7.92 4.97
N VAL A 137 -4.12 -7.90 3.85
CA VAL A 137 -4.88 -6.76 3.37
C VAL A 137 -6.27 -7.25 3.01
N THR A 138 -7.24 -6.89 3.85
CA THR A 138 -8.58 -7.47 3.79
C THR A 138 -9.68 -6.42 3.86
N GLY A 139 -10.89 -6.87 3.53
CA GLY A 139 -12.11 -6.18 3.90
C GLY A 139 -12.85 -5.52 2.73
N PRO A 140 -14.18 -5.39 2.85
CA PRO A 140 -14.99 -4.76 1.83
C PRO A 140 -14.74 -3.25 1.79
N ARG A 141 -15.11 -2.63 0.66
CA ARG A 141 -15.08 -1.18 0.51
C ARG A 141 -15.88 -0.48 1.60
N LYS A 142 -15.24 0.49 2.25
CA LYS A 142 -15.85 1.35 3.27
C LYS A 142 -16.77 2.38 2.60
N THR A 143 -18.08 2.17 2.68
CA THR A 143 -19.09 3.06 2.07
C THR A 143 -19.39 4.31 2.90
N GLU A 144 -19.05 4.33 4.19
CA GLU A 144 -19.43 5.38 5.15
C GLU A 144 -18.86 6.77 4.83
N ARG A 145 -17.79 6.82 4.03
CA ARG A 145 -17.25 8.08 3.48
C ARG A 145 -16.91 8.02 1.98
N GLY A 146 -17.11 6.86 1.32
CA GLY A 146 -16.72 6.64 -0.07
C GLY A 146 -15.21 6.77 -0.34
N LEU A 147 -14.38 6.58 0.70
CA LEU A 147 -12.94 6.87 0.68
C LEU A 147 -12.07 5.68 0.33
N SER A 148 -12.51 4.45 0.62
CA SER A 148 -11.77 3.26 0.19
C SER A 148 -12.08 2.99 -1.28
N SER A 149 -11.04 2.63 -2.04
CA SER A 149 -11.17 2.23 -3.43
C SER A 149 -11.91 0.89 -3.56
N GLY A 150 -11.85 0.06 -2.51
CA GLY A 150 -12.37 -1.31 -2.51
C GLY A 150 -11.37 -2.32 -3.06
N HIS A 151 -10.19 -1.88 -3.48
CA HIS A 151 -9.04 -2.74 -3.79
C HIS A 151 -8.27 -3.07 -2.52
N GLY A 152 -7.58 -4.21 -2.50
CA GLY A 152 -6.65 -4.55 -1.41
C GLY A 152 -5.39 -3.69 -1.49
N ILE A 153 -4.50 -4.02 -2.41
CA ILE A 153 -3.26 -3.27 -2.67
C ILE A 153 -3.39 -2.57 -4.02
N GLU A 154 -3.15 -1.27 -4.03
CA GLU A 154 -3.31 -0.41 -5.20
C GLU A 154 -2.02 0.36 -5.46
N ILE A 155 -1.58 0.38 -6.73
CA ILE A 155 -0.38 1.11 -7.16
C ILE A 155 -0.85 2.26 -8.04
N ASN A 156 -0.70 3.50 -7.54
CA ASN A 156 -1.38 4.70 -8.04
C ASN A 156 -0.44 5.78 -8.58
N ARG A 157 0.71 5.38 -9.13
CA ARG A 157 1.76 6.30 -9.56
C ARG A 157 2.17 6.10 -11.02
N GLU A 158 2.47 7.21 -11.68
CA GLU A 158 2.86 7.23 -13.09
C GLU A 158 4.25 6.61 -13.35
N TYR A 159 5.17 6.65 -12.40
CA TYR A 159 6.43 5.92 -12.54
C TYR A 159 6.78 5.26 -11.22
N VAL A 160 7.01 3.94 -11.27
CA VAL A 160 7.43 3.14 -10.14
C VAL A 160 8.56 2.23 -10.57
N ASN A 161 9.68 2.26 -9.85
CA ASN A 161 10.79 1.36 -10.12
C ASN A 161 10.43 -0.10 -9.77
N LYS A 162 10.20 -0.38 -8.50
CA LYS A 162 9.96 -1.76 -8.06
C LYS A 162 8.99 -1.80 -6.91
N ILE A 163 8.04 -2.72 -6.97
CA ILE A 163 7.20 -3.11 -5.84
C ILE A 163 7.41 -4.61 -5.58
N THR A 164 7.56 -4.97 -4.30
CA THR A 164 7.61 -6.37 -3.88
C THR A 164 6.49 -6.62 -2.86
N ILE A 165 5.61 -7.58 -3.17
CA ILE A 165 4.56 -8.05 -2.28
C ILE A 165 4.86 -9.51 -2.01
N ARG A 166 5.17 -9.86 -0.77
CA ARG A 166 5.57 -11.23 -0.45
C ARG A 166 5.02 -11.73 0.87
N ASN A 167 4.81 -13.05 0.98
CA ASN A 167 4.27 -13.68 2.19
C ASN A 167 2.93 -13.05 2.65
N CYS A 168 2.18 -12.44 1.73
CA CYS A 168 0.99 -11.65 2.04
C CYS A 168 -0.30 -12.44 1.84
N LEU A 169 -1.34 -12.06 2.58
CA LEU A 169 -2.70 -12.50 2.35
C LEU A 169 -3.56 -11.34 1.85
N VAL A 170 -4.07 -11.41 0.62
CA VAL A 170 -4.94 -10.38 0.03
C VAL A 170 -6.31 -10.98 -0.24
N LYS A 171 -7.28 -10.69 0.62
CA LYS A 171 -8.51 -11.48 0.70
C LYS A 171 -9.77 -10.65 0.90
N GLU A 172 -10.87 -11.11 0.28
CA GLU A 172 -12.23 -10.58 0.49
C GLU A 172 -12.36 -9.07 0.24
N ASN A 173 -11.53 -8.53 -0.67
CA ASN A 173 -11.67 -7.14 -1.11
C ASN A 173 -12.82 -7.03 -2.12
N GLU A 174 -13.57 -5.92 -2.07
CA GLU A 174 -14.77 -5.72 -2.90
C GLU A 174 -14.43 -5.75 -4.40
N TRP A 175 -13.26 -5.23 -4.78
CA TRP A 175 -12.82 -5.14 -6.17
C TRP A 175 -11.64 -6.09 -6.43
N MET A 176 -10.46 -5.55 -6.71
CA MET A 176 -9.28 -6.34 -7.05
C MET A 176 -8.48 -6.63 -5.77
N GLY A 177 -7.79 -7.77 -5.73
CA GLY A 177 -6.80 -8.02 -4.69
C GLY A 177 -5.63 -7.04 -4.83
N ILE A 178 -4.90 -7.14 -5.94
CA ILE A 178 -3.80 -6.25 -6.31
C ILE A 178 -4.17 -5.54 -7.62
N HIS A 179 -4.12 -4.21 -7.62
CA HIS A 179 -4.50 -3.37 -8.77
C HIS A 179 -3.39 -2.39 -9.14
N VAL A 180 -2.96 -2.41 -10.39
CA VAL A 180 -2.16 -1.32 -10.99
C VAL A 180 -3.08 -0.41 -11.79
N ILE A 181 -3.22 0.86 -11.39
CA ILE A 181 -4.21 1.76 -12.00
C ILE A 181 -3.80 2.15 -13.43
N GLY A 182 -4.38 1.45 -14.40
CA GLY A 182 -4.57 1.90 -15.77
C GLY A 182 -3.29 2.27 -16.55
N VAL A 183 -3.48 2.83 -17.74
CA VAL A 183 -2.39 3.22 -18.67
C VAL A 183 -1.67 4.51 -18.25
N ARG A 184 -1.49 4.73 -16.96
CA ARG A 184 -1.09 6.03 -16.40
C ARG A 184 0.40 6.15 -16.14
N GLY A 185 1.21 5.16 -16.50
CA GLY A 185 2.60 5.12 -16.09
C GLY A 185 3.44 3.99 -16.67
N GLU A 186 4.69 3.85 -16.22
CA GLU A 186 5.55 2.66 -16.41
C GLU A 186 6.00 2.14 -15.04
N ILE A 187 5.65 0.90 -14.72
CA ILE A 187 6.21 0.16 -13.58
C ILE A 187 7.32 -0.74 -14.09
N GLU A 188 8.56 -0.53 -13.64
CA GLU A 188 9.69 -1.34 -14.12
C GLU A 188 9.60 -2.79 -13.63
N GLU A 189 9.24 -3.03 -12.36
CA GLU A 189 9.02 -4.38 -11.84
C GLU A 189 7.89 -4.44 -10.78
N LEU A 190 6.96 -5.36 -10.96
CA LEU A 190 6.03 -5.80 -9.90
C LEU A 190 6.31 -7.27 -9.60
N ARG A 191 6.71 -7.56 -8.36
CA ARG A 191 6.89 -8.93 -7.86
C ARG A 191 5.82 -9.25 -6.83
N VAL A 192 5.12 -10.36 -7.05
CA VAL A 192 4.20 -10.96 -6.08
C VAL A 192 4.69 -12.37 -5.80
N GLU A 193 5.14 -12.63 -4.58
CA GLU A 193 5.86 -13.86 -4.22
C GLU A 193 5.21 -14.53 -3.00
N ASP A 194 5.10 -15.86 -2.99
CA ASP A 194 4.71 -16.65 -1.82
C ASP A 194 3.46 -16.11 -1.09
N SER A 195 2.49 -15.60 -1.86
CA SER A 195 1.33 -14.87 -1.35
C SER A 195 0.02 -15.57 -1.71
N GLU A 196 -1.00 -15.36 -0.88
CA GLU A 196 -2.36 -15.85 -1.08
C GLU A 196 -3.27 -14.70 -1.52
N ILE A 197 -3.83 -14.79 -2.73
CA ILE A 197 -4.73 -13.78 -3.29
C ILE A 197 -6.10 -14.44 -3.54
N VAL A 198 -7.02 -14.26 -2.61
CA VAL A 198 -8.17 -15.16 -2.45
C VAL A 198 -9.50 -14.41 -2.35
N ASP A 199 -10.52 -14.90 -3.03
CA ASP A 199 -11.91 -14.44 -2.85
C ASP A 199 -12.15 -12.93 -3.02
N ASN A 200 -11.38 -12.25 -3.89
CA ASN A 200 -11.64 -10.85 -4.22
C ASN A 200 -12.77 -10.74 -5.27
N GLY A 201 -13.49 -9.62 -5.28
CA GLY A 201 -14.71 -9.48 -6.10
C GLY A 201 -14.47 -9.52 -7.61
N SER A 202 -13.37 -8.93 -8.07
CA SER A 202 -12.94 -8.90 -9.47
C SER A 202 -11.63 -9.69 -9.64
N PHE A 203 -10.53 -9.06 -10.03
CA PHE A 203 -9.30 -9.77 -10.35
C PHE A 203 -8.46 -10.02 -9.10
N GLY A 204 -7.80 -11.18 -9.00
CA GLY A 204 -6.82 -11.42 -7.95
C GLY A 204 -5.66 -10.43 -8.11
N ILE A 205 -4.99 -10.49 -9.26
CA ILE A 205 -3.96 -9.53 -9.65
C ILE A 205 -4.37 -8.94 -10.99
N GLU A 206 -4.50 -7.61 -11.07
CA GLU A 206 -4.61 -6.90 -12.35
C GLU A 206 -3.46 -5.93 -12.52
N CYS A 207 -2.83 -6.02 -13.68
CA CYS A 207 -1.68 -5.21 -14.02
C CYS A 207 -1.81 -4.63 -15.42
N GLN A 208 -1.41 -3.38 -15.56
CA GLN A 208 -1.25 -2.67 -16.81
C GLN A 208 0.07 -1.90 -16.73
N THR A 209 0.71 -1.66 -17.88
CA THR A 209 1.95 -0.86 -17.95
C THR A 209 3.07 -1.32 -17.01
N VAL A 210 3.25 -2.64 -16.89
CA VAL A 210 4.30 -3.26 -16.09
C VAL A 210 5.32 -3.91 -17.01
N LYS A 211 6.56 -3.45 -17.00
CA LYS A 211 7.62 -4.00 -17.85
C LYS A 211 8.01 -5.41 -17.43
N ASN A 212 8.13 -5.66 -16.12
CA ASN A 212 8.44 -6.98 -15.59
C ASN A 212 7.45 -7.38 -14.49
N LEU A 213 6.48 -8.23 -14.85
CA LEU A 213 5.59 -8.87 -13.90
C LEU A 213 6.16 -10.23 -13.51
N VAL A 214 6.42 -10.41 -12.23
CA VAL A 214 6.80 -11.70 -11.64
C VAL A 214 5.74 -12.09 -10.63
N VAL A 215 5.10 -13.25 -10.85
CA VAL A 215 4.22 -13.88 -9.88
C VAL A 215 4.79 -15.26 -9.59
N ALA A 216 5.21 -15.53 -8.36
CA ALA A 216 5.91 -16.76 -8.03
C ALA A 216 5.45 -17.37 -6.70
N GLY A 217 5.24 -18.68 -6.65
CA GLY A 217 4.88 -19.38 -5.40
C GLY A 217 3.51 -18.99 -4.83
N CYS A 218 2.67 -18.28 -5.59
CA CYS A 218 1.40 -17.76 -5.10
C CYS A 218 0.26 -18.79 -5.19
N THR A 219 -0.72 -18.65 -4.31
CA THR A 219 -2.04 -19.27 -4.46
C THR A 219 -3.08 -18.21 -4.81
N ILE A 220 -3.72 -18.35 -5.98
CA ILE A 220 -4.66 -17.35 -6.51
C ILE A 220 -5.96 -18.07 -6.91
N THR A 221 -6.99 -17.92 -6.07
CA THR A 221 -8.25 -18.68 -6.19
C THR A 221 -9.46 -17.87 -5.77
N GLY A 222 -10.64 -18.26 -6.26
CA GLY A 222 -11.90 -17.64 -5.82
C GLY A 222 -12.08 -16.19 -6.27
N ASN A 223 -11.23 -15.66 -7.15
CA ASN A 223 -11.42 -14.34 -7.76
C ASN A 223 -12.30 -14.46 -9.01
N LEU A 224 -12.74 -13.35 -9.62
CA LEU A 224 -13.39 -13.38 -10.94
C LEU A 224 -12.38 -13.85 -11.99
N GLU A 225 -11.22 -13.21 -12.05
CA GLU A 225 -10.06 -13.70 -12.81
C GLU A 225 -8.86 -13.81 -11.86
N GLY A 226 -8.00 -14.81 -12.03
CA GLY A 226 -6.84 -14.99 -11.16
C GLY A 226 -5.79 -13.90 -11.40
N VAL A 227 -5.11 -13.98 -12.55
CA VAL A 227 -4.15 -12.96 -13.00
C VAL A 227 -4.61 -12.37 -14.32
N HIS A 228 -4.94 -11.08 -14.31
CA HIS A 228 -5.30 -10.27 -15.48
C HIS A 228 -4.09 -9.46 -15.95
N ILE A 229 -3.47 -9.93 -17.02
CA ILE A 229 -2.36 -9.26 -17.71
C ILE A 229 -2.98 -8.34 -18.77
N GLY A 230 -3.07 -7.06 -18.43
CA GLY A 230 -3.68 -6.03 -19.26
C GLY A 230 -2.76 -5.49 -20.35
N SER A 231 -2.91 -4.20 -20.66
CA SER A 231 -2.17 -3.56 -21.76
C SER A 231 -0.74 -3.20 -21.34
N TYR A 232 0.21 -3.23 -22.28
CA TYR A 232 1.61 -2.80 -22.07
C TYR A 232 2.32 -3.54 -20.93
N VAL A 233 2.13 -4.86 -20.88
CA VAL A 233 2.86 -5.73 -19.96
C VAL A 233 3.86 -6.57 -20.75
N ASP A 234 5.14 -6.26 -20.62
CA ASP A 234 6.18 -6.80 -21.52
C ASP A 234 6.59 -8.21 -21.11
N ASN A 235 7.38 -8.32 -20.03
CA ASN A 235 7.92 -9.58 -19.53
C ASN A 235 7.03 -10.11 -18.41
N VAL A 236 6.49 -11.31 -18.61
CA VAL A 236 5.66 -11.99 -17.60
C VAL A 236 6.28 -13.33 -17.23
N VAL A 237 6.52 -13.50 -15.93
CA VAL A 237 6.96 -14.75 -15.32
C VAL A 237 5.90 -15.20 -14.33
N LEU A 238 5.27 -16.35 -14.63
CA LEU A 238 4.38 -17.04 -13.71
C LEU A 238 5.03 -18.38 -13.33
N GLU A 239 5.60 -18.47 -12.14
CA GLU A 239 6.40 -19.62 -11.73
C GLU A 239 5.86 -20.27 -10.44
N ASN A 240 5.74 -21.59 -10.41
CA ASN A 240 5.36 -22.35 -9.20
C ASN A 240 4.08 -21.87 -8.50
N ASN A 241 3.12 -21.31 -9.27
CA ASN A 241 1.86 -20.82 -8.73
C ASN A 241 0.76 -21.89 -8.78
N THR A 242 -0.17 -21.81 -7.83
CA THR A 242 -1.48 -22.47 -7.89
C THR A 242 -2.54 -21.45 -8.27
N ILE A 243 -2.87 -21.34 -9.55
CA ILE A 243 -3.89 -20.42 -10.08
C ILE A 243 -5.04 -21.26 -10.61
N THR A 244 -6.08 -21.44 -9.80
CA THR A 244 -7.22 -22.31 -10.10
C THR A 244 -8.46 -21.85 -9.34
N GLY A 245 -9.65 -22.29 -9.75
CA GLY A 245 -10.89 -21.99 -9.02
C GLY A 245 -11.35 -20.54 -9.14
N ASN A 246 -10.81 -19.78 -10.09
CA ASN A 246 -11.31 -18.43 -10.39
C ASN A 246 -12.57 -18.52 -11.28
N ARG A 247 -13.54 -17.64 -11.04
CA ARG A 247 -14.92 -17.78 -11.55
C ARG A 247 -15.04 -17.68 -13.07
N LYS A 248 -14.12 -16.97 -13.73
CA LYS A 248 -14.16 -16.73 -15.18
C LYS A 248 -12.92 -17.27 -15.88
N VAL A 249 -11.73 -16.94 -15.40
CA VAL A 249 -10.46 -17.41 -15.99
C VAL A 249 -9.33 -17.34 -14.97
N ASP A 250 -8.46 -18.35 -14.96
CA ASP A 250 -7.32 -18.38 -14.05
C ASP A 250 -6.23 -17.37 -14.45
N VAL A 251 -5.84 -17.36 -15.73
CA VAL A 251 -4.90 -16.37 -16.27
C VAL A 251 -5.45 -15.80 -17.57
N TYR A 252 -5.63 -14.49 -17.61
CA TYR A 252 -5.98 -13.75 -18.82
C TYR A 252 -4.79 -12.92 -19.28
N ARG A 253 -4.47 -12.97 -20.57
CA ARG A 253 -3.56 -12.03 -21.21
C ARG A 253 -4.27 -11.33 -22.36
N LYS A 254 -4.35 -10.01 -22.28
CA LYS A 254 -4.86 -9.19 -23.37
C LYS A 254 -3.99 -9.41 -24.60
N GLN A 255 -4.63 -9.68 -25.74
CA GLN A 255 -3.97 -9.73 -27.04
C GLN A 255 -3.92 -8.32 -27.62
N ASP A 256 -2.80 -7.97 -28.26
CA ASP A 256 -2.60 -6.70 -28.94
C ASP A 256 -3.57 -6.49 -30.10
#